data_AF-A0A257XGC1-F1
#
_entry.id   AF-A0A257XGC1-F1
#
_cell.length_a   1.000
_cell.length_b   1.000
_cell.length_c   1.000
_cell.angle_alpha   90.00
_cell.angle_beta   90.00
_cell.angle_gamma   90.00
#
_symmetry.space_group_name_H-M   'P 1'
#
loop_
_entity.id
_entity.type
_entity.pdbx_description
1 polymer ?
#
loop_
_entity_poly.entity_id
_entity_poly.type
_entity_poly.pdbx_seq_one_letter_code
_entity_poly.pdbx_strand_id
1 'polypeptide(L)'
;MMRTAALCGGLVLAPAVPAATCVTPGSWLEPGQGKTESAALMRRMSGQSVVLLGETHDSAAHHDWQLDTLRALHALRPRLVIGLEMLPRSAQPVLDAWVRGELSEAALFERTDWKRAWGMPPELYAGIFRFARDKAVPLRALNIDRKVVREVSRLGLAGVPAASREGVGTPAGAQPPYRNWLRQIWSDHMPAGKAMPDDAFGRFLDGQLLWDRAMAEALAGAVREQPDALVV
;
A
#
# COMPACT_ATOMS: atom_id res chain seq x y z
N MET A 1 -46.86 39.47 32.99
CA MET A 1 -45.50 39.72 32.45
C MET A 1 -44.55 39.15 33.51
N MET A 2 -43.83 38.04 33.35
CA MET A 2 -42.99 37.58 32.25
C MET A 2 -42.95 36.03 32.28
N ARG A 3 -43.03 35.39 31.09
CA ARG A 3 -42.81 33.97 30.85
C ARG A 3 -41.31 33.73 30.63
N THR A 4 -40.76 32.60 31.13
CA THR A 4 -39.71 31.77 30.49
C THR A 4 -39.42 30.58 31.43
N ALA A 5 -39.88 29.36 31.16
CA ALA A 5 -39.41 28.38 30.15
C ALA A 5 -38.17 27.60 30.61
N ALA A 6 -38.41 26.43 31.21
CA ALA A 6 -37.44 25.35 31.32
C ALA A 6 -37.37 24.63 29.97
N LEU A 7 -36.16 24.49 29.41
CA LEU A 7 -35.89 23.55 28.34
C LEU A 7 -34.97 22.45 28.87
N CYS A 8 -35.58 21.30 29.19
CA CYS A 8 -34.96 20.02 28.91
C CYS A 8 -34.95 19.85 27.38
N GLY A 9 -33.81 19.47 26.80
CA GLY A 9 -33.76 19.26 25.36
C GLY A 9 -32.44 18.69 24.87
N GLY A 10 -32.35 17.36 24.91
CA GLY A 10 -31.62 16.58 23.91
C GLY A 10 -30.10 16.66 23.97
N LEU A 11 -29.49 15.80 24.81
CA LEU A 11 -28.20 15.23 24.46
C LEU A 11 -28.43 14.42 23.18
N VAL A 12 -28.12 15.01 22.02
CA VAL A 12 -28.01 14.25 20.77
C VAL A 12 -26.78 13.39 20.94
N LEU A 13 -26.98 12.19 21.50
CA LEU A 13 -26.06 11.09 21.33
C LEU A 13 -25.97 10.86 19.82
N ALA A 14 -24.89 11.36 19.22
CA ALA A 14 -24.44 10.82 17.95
C ALA A 14 -24.46 9.30 18.09
N PRO A 15 -24.99 8.55 17.12
CA PRO A 15 -24.92 7.10 17.19
C PRO A 15 -23.44 6.75 17.30
N ALA A 16 -23.07 6.14 18.42
CA ALA A 16 -21.77 5.52 18.56
C ALA A 16 -21.61 4.61 17.36
N VAL A 17 -20.60 4.88 16.54
CA VAL A 17 -20.15 3.92 15.54
C VAL A 17 -19.91 2.64 16.35
N PRO A 18 -20.66 1.55 16.09
CA PRO A 18 -20.47 0.34 16.87
C PRO A 18 -18.99 0.00 16.78
N ALA A 19 -18.36 -0.20 17.96
CA ALA A 19 -16.98 -0.63 18.05
C ALA A 19 -16.75 -1.68 16.97
N ALA A 20 -15.81 -1.41 16.05
CA ALA A 20 -15.52 -2.31 14.95
C ALA A 20 -15.47 -3.71 15.53
N THR A 21 -16.39 -4.57 15.09
CA THR A 21 -16.43 -5.95 15.58
C THR A 21 -15.07 -6.52 15.26
N CYS A 22 -14.24 -6.73 16.29
CA CYS A 22 -12.94 -7.35 16.10
C CYS A 22 -13.18 -8.66 15.36
N VAL A 23 -12.72 -8.71 14.11
CA VAL A 23 -12.90 -9.88 13.27
C VAL A 23 -12.04 -10.98 13.89
N THR A 24 -12.61 -12.16 14.10
CA THR A 24 -11.85 -13.30 14.62
C THR A 24 -10.64 -13.54 13.71
N PRO A 25 -9.40 -13.60 14.25
CA PRO A 25 -8.22 -13.86 13.44
C PRO A 25 -8.40 -15.04 12.49
N GLY A 26 -7.98 -14.88 11.24
CA GLY A 26 -8.18 -15.87 10.17
C GLY A 26 -9.55 -15.85 9.49
N SER A 27 -10.49 -15.02 9.95
CA SER A 27 -11.77 -14.82 9.25
C SER A 27 -11.68 -13.70 8.21
N TRP A 28 -12.47 -13.82 7.15
CA TRP A 28 -12.58 -12.81 6.10
C TRP A 28 -13.85 -12.00 6.26
N LEU A 29 -13.77 -10.70 5.98
CA LEU A 29 -14.91 -9.79 6.00
C LEU A 29 -14.94 -8.98 4.69
N GLU A 30 -16.10 -8.93 4.06
CA GLU A 30 -16.36 -8.12 2.87
C GLU A 30 -17.10 -6.84 3.30
N PRO A 31 -16.54 -5.65 3.03
CA PRO A 31 -17.16 -4.39 3.44
C PRO A 31 -18.61 -4.28 2.96
N GLY A 32 -19.52 -4.00 3.89
CA GLY A 32 -20.96 -3.89 3.61
C GLY A 32 -21.71 -5.22 3.50
N GLN A 33 -21.02 -6.37 3.42
CA GLN A 33 -21.64 -7.70 3.37
C GLN A 33 -21.38 -8.55 4.62
N GLY A 34 -20.32 -8.24 5.38
CA GLY A 34 -19.97 -8.95 6.62
C GLY A 34 -19.05 -10.14 6.37
N LYS A 35 -19.12 -11.15 7.24
CA LYS A 35 -18.23 -12.33 7.16
C LYS A 35 -18.42 -13.06 5.84
N THR A 36 -17.32 -13.52 5.24
CA THR A 36 -17.32 -14.27 3.97
C THR A 36 -16.45 -15.51 4.06
N GLU A 37 -16.80 -16.53 3.28
CA GLU A 37 -16.07 -17.80 3.22
C GLU A 37 -14.74 -17.63 2.47
N SER A 38 -13.64 -17.96 3.15
CA SER A 38 -12.28 -17.78 2.61
C SER A 38 -12.11 -18.42 1.24
N ALA A 39 -12.55 -19.67 1.07
CA ALA A 39 -12.41 -20.40 -0.19
C ALA A 39 -13.18 -19.74 -1.35
N ALA A 40 -14.36 -19.18 -1.08
CA ALA A 40 -15.14 -18.47 -2.09
C ALA A 40 -14.46 -17.14 -2.47
N LEU A 41 -13.95 -16.41 -1.48
CA LEU A 41 -13.21 -15.17 -1.71
C LEU A 41 -11.91 -15.40 -2.50
N MET A 42 -11.12 -16.42 -2.15
CA MET A 42 -9.88 -16.78 -2.86
C MET A 42 -10.15 -17.10 -4.34
N ARG A 43 -11.23 -17.83 -4.65
CA ARG A 43 -11.64 -18.07 -6.03
C ARG A 43 -11.98 -16.77 -6.77
N ARG A 44 -12.74 -15.86 -6.15
CA ARG A 44 -13.05 -14.55 -6.75
C ARG A 44 -11.79 -13.72 -7.01
N MET A 45 -10.88 -13.66 -6.04
CA MET A 45 -9.61 -12.94 -6.15
C MET A 45 -8.71 -13.54 -7.23
N SER A 46 -8.65 -14.88 -7.34
CA SER A 46 -7.84 -15.56 -8.37
C SER A 46 -8.28 -15.25 -9.81
N GLY A 47 -9.54 -14.86 -10.00
CA GLY A 47 -10.11 -14.45 -11.28
C GLY A 47 -9.84 -12.99 -11.67
N GLN A 48 -9.20 -12.19 -10.81
CA GLN A 48 -8.87 -10.80 -11.12
C GLN A 48 -7.55 -10.68 -11.89
N SER A 49 -7.28 -9.52 -12.48
CA SER A 49 -5.96 -9.21 -13.04
C SER A 49 -4.99 -8.70 -11.97
N VAL A 50 -5.52 -7.96 -10.97
CA VAL A 50 -4.75 -7.37 -9.87
C VAL A 50 -5.50 -7.57 -8.55
N VAL A 51 -4.79 -7.94 -7.48
CA VAL A 51 -5.32 -8.03 -6.11
C VAL A 51 -4.36 -7.30 -5.17
N LEU A 52 -4.83 -6.26 -4.46
CA LEU A 52 -3.97 -5.49 -3.55
C LEU A 52 -4.10 -6.01 -2.11
N LEU A 53 -2.96 -6.29 -1.46
CA LEU A 53 -2.89 -6.74 -0.07
C LEU A 53 -2.32 -5.63 0.82
N GLY A 54 -3.20 -4.88 1.50
CA GLY A 54 -2.79 -3.83 2.43
C GLY A 54 -2.21 -4.36 3.74
N GLU A 55 -1.37 -3.56 4.41
CA GLU A 55 -0.71 -3.93 5.66
C GLU A 55 -0.49 -2.73 6.60
N THR A 56 -0.03 -3.06 7.80
CA THR A 56 0.68 -2.16 8.70
C THR A 56 2.12 -2.68 8.71
N HIS A 57 3.08 -1.82 8.38
CA HIS A 57 4.44 -2.23 7.99
C HIS A 57 5.28 -2.93 9.06
N ASP A 58 4.89 -2.82 10.34
CA ASP A 58 5.57 -3.45 11.47
C ASP A 58 4.77 -4.63 12.07
N SER A 59 3.68 -5.03 11.42
CA SER A 59 2.80 -6.10 11.89
C SER A 59 3.17 -7.44 11.29
N ALA A 60 3.86 -8.29 12.07
CA ALA A 60 4.16 -9.67 11.68
C ALA A 60 2.91 -10.45 11.23
N ALA A 61 1.78 -10.25 11.91
CA ALA A 61 0.52 -10.91 11.57
C ALA A 61 -0.02 -10.52 10.18
N HIS A 62 0.22 -9.28 9.73
CA HIS A 62 -0.16 -8.87 8.38
C HIS A 62 0.71 -9.53 7.32
N HIS A 63 2.02 -9.66 7.57
CA HIS A 63 2.92 -10.33 6.63
C HIS A 63 2.69 -11.85 6.56
N ASP A 64 2.38 -12.49 7.70
CA ASP A 64 1.96 -13.90 7.72
C ASP A 64 0.68 -14.10 6.92
N TRP A 65 -0.31 -13.22 7.11
CA TRP A 65 -1.56 -13.23 6.34
C TRP A 65 -1.34 -12.98 4.84
N GLN A 66 -0.45 -12.05 4.46
CA GLN A 66 -0.07 -11.82 3.06
C GLN A 66 0.55 -13.08 2.45
N LEU A 67 1.49 -13.71 3.15
CA LEU A 67 2.16 -14.93 2.69
C LEU A 67 1.17 -16.08 2.49
N ASP A 68 0.25 -16.30 3.43
CA ASP A 68 -0.76 -17.34 3.31
C ASP A 68 -1.78 -17.05 2.20
N THR A 69 -2.14 -15.78 2.01
CA THR A 69 -2.98 -15.34 0.88
C THR A 69 -2.28 -15.58 -0.45
N LEU A 70 -0.99 -15.23 -0.57
CA LEU A 70 -0.18 -15.48 -1.76
C LEU A 70 -0.08 -16.98 -2.09
N ARG A 71 0.13 -17.82 -1.08
CA ARG A 71 0.14 -19.29 -1.24
C ARG A 71 -1.19 -19.82 -1.74
N ALA A 72 -2.30 -19.35 -1.16
CA ALA A 72 -3.65 -19.75 -1.57
C ALA A 72 -3.97 -19.31 -3.00
N LEU A 73 -3.63 -18.06 -3.36
CA LEU A 73 -3.83 -17.53 -4.71
C LEU A 73 -2.98 -18.27 -5.73
N HIS A 74 -1.70 -18.53 -5.43
CA HIS A 74 -0.81 -19.29 -6.31
C HIS A 74 -1.29 -20.73 -6.51
N ALA A 75 -1.89 -21.36 -5.50
CA ALA A 75 -2.48 -22.69 -5.64
C ALA A 75 -3.68 -22.71 -6.61
N LEU A 76 -4.43 -21.61 -6.71
CA LEU A 76 -5.56 -21.47 -7.65
C LEU A 76 -5.13 -20.98 -9.05
N ARG A 77 -4.11 -20.11 -9.10
CA ARG A 77 -3.56 -19.53 -10.32
C ARG A 77 -2.03 -19.47 -10.23
N PRO A 78 -1.32 -20.51 -10.71
CA PRO A 78 0.13 -20.61 -10.59
C PRO A 78 0.91 -19.49 -11.29
N ARG A 79 0.33 -18.88 -12.33
CA ARG A 79 0.90 -17.69 -12.97
C ARG A 79 0.60 -16.48 -12.09
N LEU A 80 1.53 -16.14 -11.21
CA LEU A 80 1.43 -15.04 -10.26
C LEU A 80 2.65 -14.13 -10.38
N VAL A 81 2.48 -12.84 -10.13
CA VAL A 81 3.56 -11.85 -9.97
C VAL A 81 3.33 -11.12 -8.65
N ILE A 82 4.37 -10.94 -7.84
CA ILE A 82 4.26 -10.21 -6.55
C ILE A 82 4.82 -8.81 -6.73
N GLY A 83 3.97 -7.81 -6.55
CA GLY A 83 4.30 -6.41 -6.48
C GLY A 83 4.87 -6.05 -5.11
N LEU A 84 5.94 -5.28 -5.11
CA LEU A 84 6.70 -4.88 -3.95
C LEU A 84 6.76 -3.34 -3.83
N GLU A 85 5.92 -2.75 -2.95
CA GLU A 85 5.85 -1.29 -2.70
C GLU A 85 7.18 -0.71 -2.24
N MET A 86 7.82 -1.33 -1.27
CA MET A 86 8.96 -0.77 -0.58
C MET A 86 10.24 -0.61 -1.39
N LEU A 87 10.31 -1.22 -2.58
CA LEU A 87 11.51 -1.22 -3.39
C LEU A 87 11.36 -0.30 -4.60
N PRO A 88 12.35 0.57 -4.85
CA PRO A 88 12.38 1.37 -6.06
C PRO A 88 12.63 0.48 -7.28
N ARG A 89 12.18 0.91 -8.46
CA ARG A 89 12.37 0.22 -9.75
C ARG A 89 13.83 -0.14 -10.03
N SER A 90 14.78 0.63 -9.50
CA SER A 90 16.22 0.35 -9.58
C SER A 90 16.64 -0.95 -8.88
N ALA A 91 15.83 -1.49 -7.97
CA ALA A 91 16.06 -2.77 -7.31
C ALA A 91 15.69 -4.00 -8.17
N GLN A 92 15.01 -3.80 -9.31
CA GLN A 92 14.50 -4.90 -10.13
C GLN A 92 15.57 -5.94 -10.52
N PRO A 93 16.79 -5.57 -10.96
CA PRO A 93 17.81 -6.57 -11.28
C PRO A 93 18.21 -7.47 -10.10
N VAL A 94 18.14 -6.95 -8.87
CA VAL A 94 18.44 -7.71 -7.64
C VAL A 94 17.30 -8.67 -7.33
N LEU A 95 16.05 -8.23 -7.51
CA LEU A 95 14.87 -9.07 -7.36
C LEU A 95 14.88 -10.24 -8.34
N ASP A 96 15.22 -9.98 -9.61
CA ASP A 96 15.29 -11.02 -10.63
C ASP A 96 16.39 -12.05 -10.30
N ALA A 97 17.56 -11.59 -9.83
CA ALA A 97 18.65 -12.47 -9.39
C ALA A 97 18.27 -13.32 -8.16
N TRP A 98 17.52 -12.74 -7.22
CA TRP A 98 16.99 -13.47 -6.07
C TRP A 98 16.04 -14.59 -6.49
N VAL A 99 15.08 -14.32 -7.37
CA VAL A 99 14.12 -15.33 -7.86
C VAL A 99 14.85 -16.46 -8.60
N ARG A 100 15.95 -16.16 -9.32
CA ARG A 100 16.82 -17.17 -9.96
C ARG A 100 17.71 -17.95 -8.99
N GLY A 101 17.69 -17.63 -7.70
CA GLY A 101 18.51 -18.31 -6.68
C GLY A 101 19.99 -17.91 -6.70
N GLU A 102 20.32 -16.77 -7.32
CA GLU A 102 21.71 -16.30 -7.48
C GLU A 102 22.23 -15.54 -6.25
N LEU A 103 21.35 -15.24 -5.28
CA LEU A 103 21.66 -14.43 -4.11
C LEU A 103 21.35 -15.19 -2.82
N SER A 104 22.22 -15.01 -1.82
CA SER A 104 21.85 -15.27 -0.43
C SER A 104 20.83 -14.22 0.02
N GLU A 105 20.09 -14.54 1.09
CA GLU A 105 19.10 -13.61 1.64
C GLU A 105 19.75 -12.33 2.19
N ALA A 106 20.92 -12.45 2.83
CA ALA A 106 21.70 -11.29 3.25
C ALA A 106 22.08 -10.41 2.05
N ALA A 107 22.53 -11.02 0.94
CA ALA A 107 22.88 -10.28 -0.28
C ALA A 107 21.66 -9.64 -0.95
N LEU A 108 20.47 -10.25 -0.89
CA LEU A 108 19.23 -9.63 -1.35
C LEU A 108 18.98 -8.30 -0.61
N PHE A 109 18.97 -8.32 0.72
CA PHE A 109 18.64 -7.14 1.52
C PHE A 109 19.74 -6.06 1.48
N GLU A 110 21.00 -6.46 1.38
CA GLU A 110 22.12 -5.53 1.18
C GLU A 110 22.03 -4.85 -0.19
N ARG A 111 21.90 -5.62 -1.27
CA ARG A 111 21.94 -5.09 -2.64
C ARG A 111 20.69 -4.33 -3.06
N THR A 112 19.55 -4.61 -2.42
CA THR A 112 18.35 -3.78 -2.56
C THR A 112 18.42 -2.49 -1.73
N ASP A 113 19.45 -2.34 -0.89
CA ASP A 113 19.58 -1.25 0.07
C ASP A 113 18.33 -1.13 0.96
N TRP A 114 17.87 -2.29 1.45
CA TRP A 114 16.59 -2.45 2.15
C TRP A 114 16.40 -1.46 3.30
N LYS A 115 17.47 -1.22 4.06
CA LYS A 115 17.46 -0.30 5.20
C LYS A 115 17.16 1.14 4.76
N ARG A 116 17.73 1.61 3.64
CA ARG A 116 17.45 2.96 3.12
C ARG A 116 16.11 3.02 2.40
N ALA A 117 15.80 2.01 1.59
CA ALA A 117 14.58 1.95 0.80
C ALA A 117 13.35 1.90 1.72
N TRP A 118 13.35 0.99 2.68
CA TRP A 118 12.22 0.71 3.55
C TRP A 118 12.47 1.06 5.00
N GLY A 119 13.46 0.41 5.61
CA GLY A 119 13.83 0.61 7.01
C GLY A 119 13.10 -0.28 8.02
N MET A 120 12.20 -1.18 7.58
CA MET A 120 11.60 -2.20 8.44
C MET A 120 12.53 -3.41 8.62
N PRO A 121 12.38 -4.19 9.72
CA PRO A 121 13.11 -5.45 9.89
C PRO A 121 12.89 -6.39 8.68
N PRO A 122 13.95 -6.84 7.98
CA PRO A 122 13.80 -7.68 6.79
C PRO A 122 13.13 -9.03 7.08
N GLU A 123 13.22 -9.52 8.32
CA GLU A 123 12.65 -10.79 8.76
C GLU A 123 11.13 -10.83 8.62
N LEU A 124 10.46 -9.68 8.74
CA LEU A 124 9.02 -9.54 8.52
C LEU A 124 8.60 -9.91 7.09
N TYR A 125 9.46 -9.63 6.11
CA TYR A 125 9.18 -9.83 4.68
C TYR A 125 9.85 -11.09 4.11
N ALA A 126 10.82 -11.66 4.83
CA ALA A 126 11.64 -12.78 4.35
C ALA A 126 10.80 -13.99 3.88
N GLY A 127 9.67 -14.25 4.53
CA GLY A 127 8.75 -15.32 4.12
C GLY A 127 8.21 -15.15 2.69
N ILE A 128 7.85 -13.92 2.32
CA ILE A 128 7.35 -13.57 0.97
C ILE A 128 8.47 -13.73 -0.07
N PHE A 129 9.67 -13.22 0.23
CA PHE A 129 10.83 -13.36 -0.65
C PHE A 129 11.20 -14.83 -0.89
N ARG A 130 11.28 -15.64 0.18
CA ARG A 130 11.57 -17.08 0.07
C ARG A 130 10.50 -17.79 -0.74
N PHE A 131 9.22 -17.53 -0.49
CA PHE A 131 8.13 -18.09 -1.27
C PHE A 131 8.27 -17.75 -2.77
N ALA A 132 8.59 -16.50 -3.10
CA ALA A 132 8.76 -16.09 -4.48
C ALA A 132 9.87 -16.87 -5.18
N ARG A 133 11.02 -17.05 -4.52
CA ARG A 133 12.13 -17.86 -5.04
C ARG A 133 11.74 -19.33 -5.17
N ASP A 134 11.20 -19.93 -4.11
CA ASP A 134 10.90 -21.36 -4.05
C ASP A 134 9.82 -21.78 -5.07
N LYS A 135 8.97 -20.84 -5.48
CA LYS A 135 7.93 -21.05 -6.52
C LYS A 135 8.27 -20.41 -7.87
N ALA A 136 9.46 -19.83 -8.01
CA ALA A 136 9.86 -19.07 -9.20
C ALA A 136 8.83 -18.00 -9.63
N VAL A 137 8.15 -17.39 -8.64
CA VAL A 137 7.19 -16.32 -8.84
C VAL A 137 7.97 -15.01 -9.07
N PRO A 138 7.76 -14.32 -10.21
CA PRO A 138 8.39 -13.03 -10.45
C PRO A 138 8.04 -12.00 -9.39
N LEU A 139 9.04 -11.24 -8.96
CA LEU A 139 8.89 -10.07 -8.11
C LEU A 139 8.94 -8.81 -8.96
N ARG A 140 8.13 -7.80 -8.64
CA ARG A 140 8.11 -6.50 -9.32
C ARG A 140 8.33 -5.37 -8.32
N ALA A 141 9.42 -4.62 -8.47
CA ALA A 141 9.59 -3.37 -7.72
C ALA A 141 8.59 -2.32 -8.24
N LEU A 142 7.70 -1.85 -7.35
CA LEU A 142 6.58 -1.00 -7.78
C LEU A 142 6.93 0.48 -7.81
N ASN A 143 7.82 0.94 -6.93
CA ASN A 143 7.93 2.37 -6.64
C ASN A 143 9.18 3.03 -7.22
N ILE A 144 9.35 4.32 -6.94
CA ILE A 144 10.54 5.11 -7.31
C ILE A 144 11.38 5.43 -6.08
N ASP A 145 12.56 6.04 -6.25
CA ASP A 145 13.36 6.46 -5.09
C ASP A 145 12.55 7.44 -4.21
N ARG A 146 12.46 7.14 -2.91
CA ARG A 146 11.78 7.98 -1.91
C ARG A 146 12.28 9.42 -1.90
N LYS A 147 13.51 9.69 -2.36
CA LYS A 147 14.04 11.05 -2.54
C LYS A 147 13.18 11.87 -3.51
N VAL A 148 12.73 11.27 -4.62
CA VAL A 148 11.88 11.94 -5.61
C VAL A 148 10.53 12.30 -4.99
N VAL A 149 9.92 11.36 -4.27
CA VAL A 149 8.64 11.59 -3.59
C VAL A 149 8.76 12.63 -2.50
N ARG A 150 9.83 12.61 -1.70
CA ARG A 150 10.12 13.66 -0.71
C ARG A 150 10.33 15.02 -1.36
N GLU A 151 10.97 15.07 -2.53
CA GLU A 151 11.16 16.31 -3.27
C GLU A 151 9.82 16.89 -3.75
N VAL A 152 8.93 16.04 -4.29
CA VAL A 152 7.56 16.46 -4.64
C VAL A 152 6.75 16.86 -3.40
N SER A 153 6.86 16.14 -2.28
CA SER A 153 6.25 16.56 -1.02
C SER A 153 6.77 17.90 -0.48
N ARG A 154 7.95 18.32 -0.92
CA ARG A 154 8.58 19.59 -0.53
C ARG A 154 8.29 20.72 -1.52
N LEU A 155 8.24 20.45 -2.82
CA LEU A 155 8.13 21.48 -3.86
C LEU A 155 6.75 21.53 -4.54
N GLY A 156 5.90 20.54 -4.28
CA GLY A 156 4.72 20.26 -5.09
C GLY A 156 5.09 19.61 -6.42
N LEU A 157 4.11 18.97 -7.06
CA LEU A 157 4.33 18.26 -8.32
C LEU A 157 4.84 19.20 -9.41
N ALA A 158 4.28 20.41 -9.51
CA ALA A 158 4.68 21.43 -10.49
C ALA A 158 6.11 21.94 -10.26
N GLY A 159 6.61 21.87 -9.03
CA GLY A 159 7.97 22.29 -8.68
C GLY A 159 9.07 21.29 -9.05
N VAL A 160 8.70 20.06 -9.45
CA VAL A 160 9.65 19.02 -9.85
C VAL A 160 9.48 18.71 -11.34
N PRO A 161 10.51 18.88 -12.19
CA PRO A 161 10.43 18.58 -13.62
C PRO A 161 10.02 17.13 -13.89
N ALA A 162 9.22 16.89 -14.93
CA ALA A 162 8.76 15.54 -15.28
C ALA A 162 9.91 14.55 -15.53
N ALA A 163 11.02 15.01 -16.12
CA ALA A 163 12.22 14.20 -16.34
C ALA A 163 12.86 13.71 -15.04
N SER A 164 12.66 14.40 -13.92
CA SER A 164 13.18 14.04 -12.60
C SER A 164 12.28 13.06 -11.84
N ARG A 165 11.13 12.66 -12.39
CA ARG A 165 10.15 11.78 -11.73
C ARG A 165 10.34 10.29 -12.03
N GLU A 166 11.54 9.90 -12.46
CA GLU A 166 11.88 8.49 -12.79
C GLU A 166 10.88 7.83 -13.75
N GLY A 167 10.42 8.61 -14.74
CA GLY A 167 9.49 8.15 -15.77
C GLY A 167 8.03 7.99 -15.29
N VAL A 168 7.70 8.42 -14.08
CA VAL A 168 6.32 8.40 -13.58
C VAL A 168 5.51 9.51 -14.23
N GLY A 169 4.36 9.14 -14.80
CA GLY A 169 3.43 10.09 -15.42
C GLY A 169 2.78 11.04 -14.41
N THR A 170 2.00 12.00 -14.91
CA THR A 170 1.23 12.90 -14.06
C THR A 170 0.13 12.12 -13.33
N PRO A 171 0.07 12.15 -11.98
CA PRO A 171 -1.00 11.51 -11.22
C PRO A 171 -2.37 12.12 -11.51
N ALA A 172 -3.42 11.32 -11.37
CA ALA A 172 -4.78 11.82 -11.38
C ALA A 172 -5.07 12.61 -10.08
N GLY A 173 -5.99 13.57 -10.14
CA GLY A 173 -6.43 14.30 -8.96
C GLY A 173 -7.12 13.38 -7.94
N ALA A 174 -6.84 13.58 -6.65
CA ALA A 174 -7.46 12.82 -5.58
C ALA A 174 -8.98 13.10 -5.50
N GLN A 175 -9.77 12.04 -5.48
CA GLN A 175 -11.21 12.14 -5.24
C GLN A 175 -11.49 12.67 -3.82
N PRO A 176 -12.62 13.36 -3.57
CA PRO A 176 -12.88 13.99 -2.28
C PRO A 176 -12.78 13.05 -1.06
N PRO A 177 -13.27 11.80 -1.09
CA PRO A 177 -13.13 10.88 0.05
C PRO A 177 -11.67 10.56 0.37
N TYR A 178 -10.86 10.25 -0.65
CA TYR A 178 -9.44 9.94 -0.48
C TYR A 178 -8.65 11.14 0.02
N ARG A 179 -8.91 12.32 -0.55
CA ARG A 179 -8.30 13.57 -0.12
C ARG A 179 -8.63 13.91 1.34
N ASN A 180 -9.87 13.69 1.76
CA ASN A 180 -10.29 13.94 3.15
C ASN A 180 -9.63 12.96 4.12
N TRP A 181 -9.53 11.68 3.75
CA TRP A 181 -8.82 10.68 4.53
C TRP A 181 -7.32 11.01 4.67
N LEU A 182 -6.63 11.35 3.57
CA LEU A 182 -5.23 11.79 3.63
C LEU A 182 -5.04 13.05 4.46
N ARG A 183 -6.03 13.95 4.50
CA ARG A 183 -5.98 15.14 5.36
C ARG A 183 -6.04 14.80 6.84
N GLN A 184 -6.82 13.79 7.22
CA GLN A 184 -6.85 13.32 8.61
C GLN A 184 -5.48 12.75 9.00
N ILE A 185 -4.95 11.82 8.18
CA ILE A 185 -3.60 11.25 8.40
C ILE A 185 -2.54 12.34 8.50
N TRP A 186 -2.54 13.28 7.56
CA TRP A 186 -1.61 14.39 7.56
C TRP A 186 -1.69 15.16 8.88
N SER A 187 -2.90 15.50 9.33
CA SER A 187 -3.13 16.27 10.56
C SER A 187 -2.65 15.54 11.81
N ASP A 188 -2.83 14.22 11.88
CA ASP A 188 -2.39 13.40 13.02
C ASP A 188 -0.87 13.33 13.16
N HIS A 189 -0.13 13.55 12.07
CA HIS A 189 1.34 13.55 12.05
C HIS A 189 1.95 14.96 12.12
N MET A 190 1.12 16.00 12.24
CA MET A 190 1.61 17.37 12.37
C MET A 190 2.08 17.65 13.79
N PRO A 191 3.28 18.25 13.97
CA PRO A 191 3.71 18.73 15.27
C PRO A 191 2.73 19.79 15.79
N ALA A 192 2.19 19.56 16.99
CA ALA A 192 1.35 20.54 17.66
C ALA A 192 2.09 21.90 17.77
N GLY A 193 1.43 22.97 17.35
CA GLY A 193 1.94 24.35 17.54
C GLY A 193 2.93 24.86 16.49
N LYS A 194 3.19 24.15 15.38
CA LYS A 194 3.97 24.71 14.26
C LYS A 194 3.06 25.32 13.19
N ALA A 195 3.30 26.59 12.87
CA ALA A 195 2.71 27.25 11.71
C ALA A 195 3.21 26.57 10.44
N MET A 196 2.29 26.26 9.52
CA MET A 196 2.61 25.62 8.25
C MET A 196 2.27 26.56 7.09
N PRO A 197 2.99 26.46 5.97
CA PRO A 197 2.56 27.09 4.74
C PRO A 197 1.14 26.64 4.35
N ASP A 198 0.35 27.55 3.79
CA ASP A 198 -1.04 27.28 3.39
C ASP A 198 -1.17 26.11 2.40
N ASP A 199 -0.13 25.87 1.61
CA ASP A 199 -0.07 24.83 0.58
C ASP A 199 0.52 23.49 1.08
N ALA A 200 0.91 23.38 2.36
CA ALA A 200 1.66 22.24 2.88
C ALA A 200 0.92 20.90 2.71
N PHE A 201 -0.39 20.88 2.96
CA PHE A 201 -1.22 19.70 2.70
C PHE A 201 -1.27 19.36 1.20
N GLY A 202 -1.33 20.38 0.33
CA GLY A 202 -1.31 20.19 -1.12
C GLY A 202 -0.04 19.49 -1.59
N ARG A 203 1.12 19.95 -1.10
CA ARG A 203 2.41 19.31 -1.43
C ARG A 203 2.51 17.89 -0.86
N PHE A 204 2.05 17.66 0.37
CA PHE A 204 1.95 16.30 0.92
C PHE A 204 1.10 15.39 0.02
N LEU A 205 -0.08 15.86 -0.39
CA LEU A 205 -0.98 15.14 -1.29
C LEU A 205 -0.32 14.82 -2.64
N ASP A 206 0.40 15.78 -3.23
CA ASP A 206 1.14 15.57 -4.48
C ASP A 206 2.16 14.43 -4.37
N GLY A 207 2.86 14.34 -3.23
CA GLY A 207 3.81 13.24 -2.97
C GLY A 207 3.11 11.88 -2.86
N GLN A 208 2.00 11.81 -2.12
CA GLN A 208 1.20 10.59 -2.02
C GLN A 208 0.67 10.15 -3.39
N LEU A 209 0.13 11.08 -4.17
CA LEU A 209 -0.37 10.78 -5.50
C LEU A 209 0.73 10.33 -6.47
N LEU A 210 1.95 10.87 -6.35
CA LEU A 210 3.08 10.39 -7.14
C LEU A 210 3.49 8.96 -6.76
N TRP A 211 3.52 8.66 -5.46
CA TRP A 211 3.80 7.32 -4.94
C TRP A 211 2.77 6.29 -5.44
N ASP A 212 1.48 6.62 -5.33
CA ASP A 212 0.37 5.80 -5.84
C ASP A 212 0.47 5.59 -7.36
N ARG A 213 0.79 6.66 -8.10
CA ARG A 213 0.93 6.62 -9.56
C ARG A 213 2.09 5.72 -9.98
N ALA A 214 3.22 5.77 -9.28
CA ALA A 214 4.37 4.92 -9.56
C ALA A 214 4.01 3.43 -9.46
N MET A 215 3.31 3.05 -8.39
CA MET A 215 2.85 1.68 -8.18
C MET A 215 1.81 1.26 -9.21
N ALA A 216 0.81 2.09 -9.46
CA ALA A 216 -0.25 1.80 -10.43
C ALA A 216 0.31 1.57 -11.85
N GLU A 217 1.30 2.37 -12.28
CA GLU A 217 1.96 2.19 -13.58
C GLU A 217 2.78 0.90 -13.64
N ALA A 218 3.48 0.55 -12.55
CA ALA A 218 4.25 -0.69 -12.46
C ALA A 218 3.35 -1.93 -12.48
N LEU A 219 2.25 -1.91 -11.73
CA LEU A 219 1.23 -2.98 -11.75
C LEU A 219 0.61 -3.13 -13.14
N ALA A 220 0.21 -2.01 -13.77
CA ALA A 220 -0.34 -2.03 -15.12
C ALA A 220 0.69 -2.53 -16.16
N GLY A 221 1.97 -2.23 -15.96
CA GLY A 221 3.08 -2.79 -16.75
C GLY A 221 3.19 -4.30 -16.60
N ALA A 222 3.19 -4.80 -15.37
CA ALA A 222 3.25 -6.23 -15.09
C ALA A 222 2.08 -7.00 -15.73
N VAL A 223 0.85 -6.45 -15.67
CA VAL A 223 -0.32 -7.04 -16.35
C VAL A 223 -0.13 -7.07 -17.87
N ARG A 224 0.43 -6.03 -18.49
CA ARG A 224 0.68 -6.02 -19.95
C ARG A 224 1.77 -7.01 -20.36
N GLU A 225 2.82 -7.15 -19.56
CA GLU A 225 3.92 -8.08 -19.81
C GLU A 225 3.51 -9.54 -19.58
N GLN A 226 2.59 -9.78 -18.64
CA GLN A 226 2.07 -11.11 -18.31
C GLN A 226 0.53 -11.11 -18.20
N PRO A 227 -0.22 -11.01 -19.32
CA PRO A 227 -1.69 -10.88 -19.30
C PRO A 227 -2.43 -12.04 -18.61
N ASP A 228 -1.81 -13.22 -18.61
CA ASP A 228 -2.35 -14.42 -18.00
C ASP A 228 -2.00 -14.56 -16.50
N ALA A 229 -1.12 -13.71 -15.96
CA ALA A 229 -0.73 -13.75 -14.56
C ALA A 229 -1.72 -12.97 -13.68
N LEU A 230 -1.91 -13.43 -12.45
CA LEU A 230 -2.46 -12.60 -11.39
C LEU A 230 -1.32 -11.76 -10.80
N VAL A 231 -1.44 -10.44 -10.87
CA VAL A 231 -0.53 -9.54 -10.16
C VAL A 231 -1.10 -9.30 -8.76
N VAL A 232 -0.30 -9.55 -7.73
CA VAL A 232 -0.67 -9.28 -6.34
C VAL A 232 0.22 -8.18 -5.80
#